data_AF-A0A7R8VFM8-F1
#
_entry.id   AF-A0A7R8VFM8-F1
#
_cell.length_a   1.000
_cell.length_b   1.000
_cell.length_c   1.000
_cell.angle_alpha   90.00
_cell.angle_beta   90.00
_cell.angle_gamma   90.00
#
_symmetry.space_group_name_H-M   'P 1'
#
loop_
_entity.id
_entity.type
_entity.pdbx_description
1 polymer ?
#
loop_
_entity_poly.entity_id
_entity_poly.type
_entity_poly.pdbx_seq_one_letter_code
_entity_poly.pdbx_strand_id
1 'polypeptide(L)'
;MVDDVNDLGLFNWGPHLARGALQIGPRIVFEELLLDADWALNAGNWMWLSASAFFHQFFRVYSPVAFGKKTDKFGDYIKKYLPILRKMPPEYIYEPWKAPLSVQQKAGCVVGTDYPRRIVLHEDVYKKNIARMSQAYKDNKTDSSIASKRPADKMTSRTKTKK
;
A
#
# COMPACT_ATOMS: atom_id res chain seq x y z
N MET A 1 14.93 1.85 27.11
CA MET A 1 13.85 2.87 27.14
C MET A 1 13.74 3.42 25.72
N VAL A 2 13.14 2.66 24.81
CA VAL A 2 12.97 3.06 23.41
C VAL A 2 11.58 2.60 23.00
N ASP A 3 10.72 3.59 22.78
CA ASP A 3 9.27 3.46 22.69
C ASP A 3 8.82 2.85 21.35
N ASP A 4 8.22 1.66 21.43
CA ASP A 4 6.89 1.24 20.96
C ASP A 4 6.14 2.04 19.86
N VAL A 5 6.82 2.45 18.80
CA VAL A 5 6.15 3.14 17.68
C VAL A 5 6.62 2.59 16.34
N ASN A 6 6.03 1.51 15.82
CA ASN A 6 6.13 1.20 14.38
C ASN A 6 5.05 0.32 13.72
N ASP A 7 4.15 -0.34 14.44
CA ASP A 7 3.22 -1.30 13.76
C ASP A 7 2.01 -0.69 13.06
N LEU A 8 1.64 0.57 13.34
CA LEU A 8 0.42 1.18 12.78
C LEU A 8 0.66 1.99 11.48
N GLY A 9 1.91 2.38 11.21
CA GLY A 9 2.26 3.18 10.02
C GLY A 9 2.40 2.36 8.74
N LEU A 10 2.88 1.13 8.85
CA LEU A 10 3.21 0.25 7.73
C LEU A 10 1.96 -0.25 6.96
N PHE A 11 0.84 -0.42 7.66
CA PHE A 11 -0.41 -0.94 7.07
C PHE A 11 -1.13 0.05 6.16
N ASN A 12 -0.90 1.36 6.31
CA ASN A 12 -1.70 2.39 5.65
C ASN A 12 -1.15 2.83 4.28
N TRP A 13 0.16 2.66 4.04
CA TRP A 13 0.82 3.06 2.78
C TRP A 13 0.98 1.91 1.77
N GLY A 14 1.10 0.67 2.26
CA GLY A 14 1.35 -0.51 1.42
C GLY A 14 0.31 -0.73 0.30
N PRO A 15 -1.00 -0.71 0.60
CA PRO A 15 -2.04 -0.96 -0.41
C PRO A 15 -2.13 0.12 -1.49
N HIS A 16 -1.73 1.36 -1.18
CA HIS A 16 -1.87 2.50 -2.09
C HIS A 16 -0.73 2.56 -3.11
N LEU A 17 0.49 2.22 -2.68
CA LEU A 17 1.65 2.13 -3.56
C LEU A 17 1.65 0.82 -4.38
N ALA A 18 1.31 -0.30 -3.77
CA ALA A 18 1.45 -1.62 -4.40
C ALA A 18 0.37 -1.96 -5.43
N ARG A 19 -0.79 -1.30 -5.41
CA ARG A 19 -1.90 -1.57 -6.36
C ARG A 19 -1.93 -0.59 -7.54
N GLY A 20 -0.93 0.29 -7.65
CA GLY A 20 -0.80 1.29 -8.72
C GLY A 20 0.59 1.39 -9.35
N ALA A 21 1.67 0.93 -8.69
CA ALA A 21 3.03 1.04 -9.19
C ALA A 21 3.86 -0.23 -8.95
N LEU A 22 4.77 -0.47 -9.89
CA LEU A 22 5.76 -1.56 -9.96
C LEU A 22 6.37 -1.88 -8.58
N GLN A 23 6.35 -3.15 -8.19
CA GLN A 23 6.69 -3.69 -6.86
C GLN A 23 8.12 -3.37 -6.37
N ILE A 24 8.95 -2.78 -7.23
CA ILE A 24 10.36 -2.46 -7.00
C ILE A 24 10.52 -1.26 -6.06
N GLY A 25 9.68 -0.22 -6.22
CA GLY A 25 9.83 1.03 -5.46
C GLY A 25 9.66 0.86 -3.94
N PRO A 26 8.52 0.31 -3.48
CA PRO A 26 8.26 0.20 -2.04
C PRO A 26 9.18 -0.80 -1.33
N ARG A 27 9.64 -1.84 -2.04
CA ARG A 27 10.57 -2.85 -1.52
C ARG A 27 11.93 -2.24 -1.19
N ILE A 28 12.52 -1.47 -2.11
CA ILE A 28 13.85 -0.86 -1.91
C ILE A 28 13.81 0.13 -0.74
N VAL A 29 12.78 0.97 -0.66
CA VAL A 29 12.63 1.93 0.44
C VAL A 29 12.57 1.23 1.80
N PHE A 30 11.90 0.08 1.88
CA PHE A 30 11.79 -0.68 3.13
C PHE A 30 13.07 -1.42 3.49
N GLU A 31 13.80 -1.93 2.49
CA GLU A 31 15.12 -2.55 2.72
C GLU A 31 16.15 -1.54 3.23
N GLU A 32 16.04 -0.27 2.86
CA GLU A 32 16.96 0.79 3.30
C GLU A 32 16.61 1.38 4.67
N LEU A 33 15.32 1.52 5.00
CA LEU A 33 14.88 2.27 6.17
C LEU A 33 14.50 1.40 7.37
N LEU A 34 14.16 0.12 7.18
CA LEU A 34 13.79 -0.76 8.28
C LEU A 34 15.02 -1.35 8.96
N LEU A 35 15.07 -1.25 10.29
CA LEU A 35 16.14 -1.85 11.11
C LEU A 35 16.06 -3.38 11.13
N ASP A 36 14.85 -3.93 10.95
CA ASP A 36 14.53 -5.35 10.92
C ASP A 36 14.29 -5.87 9.48
N ALA A 37 14.87 -5.17 8.50
CA ALA A 37 14.73 -5.54 7.09
C ALA A 37 15.22 -6.98 6.85
N ASP A 38 14.27 -7.85 6.48
CA ASP A 38 14.53 -9.20 6.01
C ASP A 38 13.96 -9.39 4.60
N TRP A 39 14.75 -10.02 3.73
CA TRP A 39 14.41 -10.19 2.32
C TRP A 39 13.12 -10.98 2.12
N ALA A 40 12.96 -12.09 2.85
CA ALA A 40 11.84 -13.01 2.69
C ALA A 40 10.57 -12.43 3.32
N LEU A 41 10.67 -11.86 4.52
CA LEU A 41 9.55 -11.23 5.22
C LEU A 41 9.05 -10.00 4.45
N ASN A 42 9.96 -9.15 3.95
CA ASN A 42 9.57 -8.01 3.14
C ASN A 42 8.88 -8.46 1.85
N ALA A 43 9.46 -9.40 1.09
CA ALA A 43 8.84 -9.88 -0.14
C ALA A 43 7.46 -10.51 0.12
N GLY A 44 7.35 -11.36 1.16
CA GLY A 44 6.11 -12.01 1.56
C GLY A 44 5.01 -11.03 1.93
N ASN A 45 5.31 -10.08 2.82
CA ASN A 45 4.34 -9.07 3.28
C ASN A 45 3.93 -8.12 2.16
N TRP A 46 4.86 -7.72 1.29
CA TRP A 46 4.52 -6.91 0.12
C TRP A 46 3.59 -7.63 -0.85
N MET A 47 3.80 -8.93 -1.10
CA MET A 47 2.89 -9.75 -1.92
C MET A 47 1.52 -9.96 -1.27
N TRP A 48 1.47 -10.04 0.07
CA TRP A 48 0.20 -10.10 0.80
C TRP A 48 -0.58 -8.79 0.65
N LEU A 49 0.03 -7.64 0.96
CA LEU A 49 -0.65 -6.34 0.98
C LEU A 49 -1.14 -5.90 -0.41
N SER A 50 -0.38 -6.24 -1.46
CA SER A 50 -0.77 -6.01 -2.86
C SER A 50 -1.88 -6.96 -3.34
N ALA A 51 -2.22 -8.00 -2.56
CA ALA A 51 -3.03 -9.12 -3.00
C ALA A 51 -2.46 -9.77 -4.27
N SER A 52 -1.14 -9.98 -4.31
CA SER A 52 -0.47 -10.71 -5.39
C SER A 52 -0.32 -12.20 -5.03
N ALA A 53 -0.05 -12.51 -3.76
CA ALA A 53 0.02 -13.88 -3.26
C ALA A 53 -0.47 -13.97 -1.81
N PHE A 54 -0.82 -15.17 -1.35
CA PHE A 54 -1.33 -15.52 -0.01
C PHE A 54 -2.71 -14.93 0.36
N PHE A 55 -2.95 -13.66 0.02
CA PHE A 55 -4.21 -12.96 0.27
C PHE A 55 -4.95 -12.63 -1.03
N HIS A 56 -6.23 -13.00 -1.09
CA HIS A 56 -7.03 -12.93 -2.31
C HIS A 56 -8.28 -12.05 -2.17
N GLN A 57 -8.57 -11.54 -0.96
CA GLN A 57 -9.72 -10.67 -0.71
C GLN A 57 -9.39 -9.21 -1.05
N PHE A 58 -9.02 -8.95 -2.31
CA PHE A 58 -8.57 -7.63 -2.79
C PHE A 58 -9.62 -6.52 -2.64
N PHE A 59 -10.90 -6.87 -2.45
CA PHE A 59 -12.00 -5.94 -2.15
C PHE A 59 -11.88 -5.30 -0.76
N ARG A 60 -11.08 -5.87 0.15
CA ARG A 60 -10.74 -5.24 1.43
C ARG A 60 -9.61 -4.22 1.19
N VAL A 61 -9.99 -2.94 1.13
CA VAL A 61 -9.07 -1.81 0.93
C VAL A 61 -9.02 -0.97 2.19
N TYR A 62 -7.82 -0.65 2.66
CA TYR A 62 -7.63 0.26 3.78
C TYR A 62 -7.89 1.70 3.35
N SER A 63 -8.70 2.42 4.13
CA SER A 63 -8.93 3.85 3.93
C SER A 63 -7.83 4.64 4.63
N PRO A 64 -7.09 5.52 3.92
CA PRO A 64 -6.01 6.31 4.49
C PRO A 64 -6.46 7.26 5.61
N VAL A 65 -7.76 7.60 5.61
CA VAL A 65 -8.39 8.49 6.59
C VAL A 65 -9.01 7.69 7.73
N ALA A 66 -9.91 6.75 7.41
CA ALA A 66 -10.71 6.08 8.43
C ALA A 66 -9.93 5.08 9.27
N PHE A 67 -8.84 4.50 8.75
CA PHE A 67 -8.04 3.53 9.50
C PHE A 67 -7.34 4.18 10.69
N GLY A 68 -6.62 5.29 10.46
CA GLY A 68 -5.94 6.03 11.52
C GLY A 68 -6.90 6.61 12.57
N LYS A 69 -8.07 7.12 12.14
CA LYS A 69 -9.09 7.65 13.06
C LYS A 69 -9.62 6.61 14.06
N LYS A 70 -9.59 5.32 13.74
CA LYS A 70 -10.06 4.26 14.64
C LYS A 70 -9.11 4.06 15.83
N THR A 71 -7.80 4.12 15.58
CA THR A 71 -6.77 3.87 16.59
C THR A 71 -6.37 5.14 17.32
N ASP A 72 -6.31 6.28 16.62
CA ASP A 72 -5.89 7.57 17.17
C ASP A 72 -6.89 8.65 16.76
N LYS A 73 -7.85 8.95 17.65
CA LYS A 73 -8.89 9.96 17.42
C LYS A 73 -8.35 11.39 17.41
N PHE A 74 -7.26 11.65 18.14
CA PHE A 74 -6.69 12.99 18.28
C PHE A 74 -5.61 13.29 17.24
N GLY A 75 -5.14 12.25 16.53
CA GLY A 75 -4.11 12.33 15.51
C GLY A 75 -2.74 12.68 16.08
N ASP A 76 -2.47 12.32 17.33
CA ASP A 76 -1.20 12.62 18.00
C ASP A 76 -0.01 11.97 17.29
N TYR A 77 -0.21 10.83 16.64
CA TYR A 77 0.79 10.24 15.74
C TYR A 77 1.12 11.20 14.59
N ILE A 78 0.12 11.76 13.91
CA ILE A 78 0.33 12.72 12.82
C ILE A 78 1.02 13.98 13.34
N LYS A 79 0.65 14.50 14.51
CA LYS A 79 1.29 15.69 15.10
C LYS A 79 2.75 15.47 15.48
N LYS A 80 3.13 14.23 15.82
CA LYS A 80 4.50 13.83 16.14
C LYS A 80 5.38 13.83 14.88
N TYR A 81 4.94 13.17 13.81
CA TYR A 81 5.73 12.98 12.59
C TYR A 81 5.58 14.11 11.57
N LEU A 82 4.46 14.83 11.57
CA LEU A 82 4.20 16.00 10.73
C LEU A 82 3.95 17.23 11.61
N PRO A 83 5.01 17.88 12.13
CA PRO A 83 4.89 19.01 13.05
C PRO A 83 4.16 20.21 12.45
N ILE A 84 4.17 20.35 11.12
CA ILE A 84 3.40 21.37 10.39
C ILE A 84 1.88 21.25 10.62
N LEU A 85 1.37 20.06 10.91
CA LEU A 85 -0.06 19.82 11.19
C LEU A 85 -0.37 19.83 12.70
N ARG A 86 0.58 20.16 13.58
CA ARG A 86 0.43 20.02 15.04
C ARG A 86 -0.75 20.81 15.62
N LYS A 87 -1.03 21.99 15.07
CA LYS A 87 -2.12 22.87 15.51
C LYS A 87 -3.46 22.59 14.80
N MET A 88 -3.50 21.62 13.89
CA MET A 88 -4.74 21.27 13.19
C MET A 88 -5.73 20.61 14.17
N PRO A 89 -7.02 20.98 14.13
CA PRO A 89 -8.02 20.33 14.96
C PRO A 89 -8.12 18.83 14.64
N PRO A 90 -8.40 17.97 15.64
CA PRO A 90 -8.54 16.53 15.46
C PRO A 90 -9.55 16.12 14.37
N GLU A 91 -10.59 16.91 14.17
CA GLU A 91 -11.62 16.67 13.15
C GLU A 91 -11.06 16.68 11.72
N TYR A 92 -10.05 17.53 11.47
CA TYR A 92 -9.48 17.76 10.15
C TYR A 92 -8.07 17.19 9.99
N ILE A 93 -7.42 16.68 11.04
CA ILE A 93 -6.02 16.26 10.96
C ILE A 93 -5.77 15.13 9.95
N TYR A 94 -6.72 14.21 9.81
CA TYR A 94 -6.66 13.13 8.81
C TYR A 94 -7.17 13.55 7.43
N GLU A 95 -7.86 14.68 7.34
CA GLU A 95 -8.46 15.20 6.11
C GLU A 95 -8.32 16.73 6.01
N PRO A 96 -7.09 17.26 6.01
CA PRO A 96 -6.84 18.71 6.14
C PRO A 96 -7.43 19.51 4.97
N TRP A 97 -7.64 18.87 3.81
CA TRP A 97 -8.30 19.48 2.66
C TRP A 97 -9.79 19.79 2.88
N LYS A 98 -10.45 19.24 3.91
CA LYS A 98 -11.82 19.60 4.28
C LYS A 98 -11.89 20.76 5.27
N ALA A 99 -10.75 21.16 5.86
CA ALA A 99 -10.73 22.28 6.79
C ALA A 99 -11.06 23.58 6.06
N PRO A 100 -11.95 24.44 6.60
CA PRO A 100 -12.15 25.78 6.08
C PRO A 100 -10.84 26.58 6.09
N LEU A 101 -10.68 27.53 5.16
CA LEU A 101 -9.48 28.35 5.07
C LEU A 101 -9.16 29.08 6.39
N SER A 102 -10.19 29.53 7.12
CA SER A 102 -10.04 30.17 8.43
C SER A 102 -9.43 29.24 9.49
N VAL A 103 -9.73 27.94 9.43
CA VAL A 103 -9.16 26.92 10.33
C VAL A 103 -7.71 26.63 9.92
N GLN A 104 -7.44 26.50 8.63
CA GLN A 104 -6.09 26.30 8.10
C GLN A 104 -5.15 27.45 8.49
N GLN A 105 -5.61 28.69 8.34
CA GLN A 105 -4.88 29.89 8.75
C GLN A 105 -4.62 29.93 10.26
N LYS A 106 -5.63 29.62 11.08
CA LYS A 106 -5.48 29.53 12.55
C LYS A 106 -4.49 28.45 12.98
N ALA A 107 -4.47 27.32 12.27
CA ALA A 107 -3.50 26.25 12.50
C ALA A 107 -2.10 26.58 11.96
N GLY A 108 -1.97 27.61 11.11
CA GLY A 108 -0.70 27.97 10.48
C GLY A 108 -0.24 26.97 9.42
N CYS A 109 -1.17 26.25 8.79
CA CYS A 109 -0.87 25.29 7.74
C CYS A 109 -1.94 25.40 6.64
N VAL A 110 -1.58 26.00 5.51
CA VAL A 110 -2.45 26.14 4.35
C VAL A 110 -2.19 25.00 3.37
N VAL A 111 -3.24 24.23 3.08
CA VAL A 111 -3.19 23.11 2.14
C VAL A 111 -3.01 23.65 0.72
N GLY A 112 -1.91 23.27 0.07
CA GLY A 112 -1.46 23.74 -1.23
C GLY A 112 -0.24 24.66 -1.17
N THR A 113 0.10 25.18 0.01
CA THR A 113 1.28 26.02 0.24
C THR A 113 2.23 25.33 1.20
N ASP A 114 1.81 25.13 2.45
CA ASP A 114 2.65 24.55 3.51
C ASP A 114 2.55 23.01 3.56
N TYR A 115 1.41 22.48 3.13
CA TYR A 115 1.15 21.05 3.03
C TYR A 115 0.59 20.71 1.65
N PRO A 116 1.09 19.68 0.94
CA PRO A 116 0.65 19.40 -0.41
C PRO A 116 -0.83 19.03 -0.49
N ARG A 117 -1.45 19.35 -1.62
CA ARG A 117 -2.78 18.83 -1.95
C ARG A 117 -2.69 17.32 -2.15
N ARG A 118 -3.78 16.62 -1.80
CA ARG A 118 -3.92 15.18 -2.06
C ARG A 118 -3.63 14.88 -3.54
N ILE A 119 -2.69 13.98 -3.78
CA ILE A 119 -2.24 13.60 -5.12
C ILE A 119 -3.37 12.85 -5.86
N VAL A 120 -4.14 12.05 -5.11
CA VAL A 120 -5.24 11.26 -5.67
C VAL A 120 -6.48 11.29 -4.77
N LEU A 121 -7.63 11.07 -5.40
CA LEU A 121 -8.90 10.89 -4.70
C LEU A 121 -9.10 9.40 -4.40
N HIS A 122 -8.90 9.01 -3.15
CA HIS A 122 -8.99 7.61 -2.73
C HIS A 122 -10.32 6.99 -3.17
N GLU A 123 -11.43 7.70 -2.95
CA GLU A 123 -12.80 7.23 -3.25
C GLU A 123 -13.04 6.80 -4.70
N ASP A 124 -12.34 7.43 -5.64
CA ASP A 124 -12.47 7.12 -7.07
C ASP A 124 -11.45 6.06 -7.49
N VAL A 125 -10.21 6.20 -7.01
CA VAL A 125 -9.09 5.35 -7.41
C VAL A 125 -9.26 3.93 -6.86
N TYR A 126 -9.75 3.76 -5.63
CA TYR A 126 -9.90 2.42 -5.06
C TYR A 126 -10.90 1.58 -5.87
N LYS A 127 -12.02 2.17 -6.32
CA LYS A 127 -13.04 1.49 -7.12
C LYS A 127 -12.47 1.04 -8.47
N LYS A 128 -11.76 1.95 -9.14
CA LYS A 128 -11.05 1.65 -10.41
C LYS A 128 -10.04 0.52 -10.22
N ASN A 129 -9.29 0.55 -9.12
CA ASN A 129 -8.28 -0.46 -8.83
C ASN A 129 -8.90 -1.83 -8.50
N ILE A 130 -10.01 -1.88 -7.76
CA ILE A 130 -10.74 -3.15 -7.53
C ILE A 130 -11.21 -3.76 -8.85
N ALA A 131 -11.73 -2.95 -9.77
CA ALA A 131 -12.14 -3.42 -11.09
C ALA A 131 -10.95 -3.99 -11.90
N ARG A 132 -9.80 -3.29 -11.88
CA ARG A 132 -8.56 -3.75 -12.52
C ARG A 132 -8.04 -5.05 -11.91
N MET A 133 -8.04 -5.16 -10.59
CA MET A 133 -7.65 -6.39 -9.90
C MET A 133 -8.58 -7.54 -10.26
N SER A 134 -9.90 -7.32 -10.25
CA SER A 134 -10.88 -8.33 -10.67
C SER A 134 -10.62 -8.84 -12.09
N GLN A 135 -10.28 -7.95 -13.02
CA GLN A 135 -9.91 -8.33 -14.38
C GLN A 135 -8.61 -9.14 -14.42
N ALA A 136 -7.54 -8.64 -13.79
CA ALA A 136 -6.25 -9.33 -13.76
C ALA A 136 -6.34 -10.75 -13.14
N TYR A 137 -7.18 -10.92 -12.11
CA TYR A 137 -7.44 -12.23 -11.51
C TYR A 137 -8.20 -13.18 -12.44
N LYS A 138 -9.08 -12.67 -13.32
CA LYS A 138 -9.74 -13.48 -14.35
C LYS A 138 -8.74 -13.91 -15.42
N ASP A 139 -7.92 -12.97 -15.89
CA ASP A 139 -6.92 -13.22 -16.93
C ASP A 139 -5.89 -14.27 -16.46
N ASN A 140 -5.43 -14.19 -15.22
CA ASN A 140 -4.54 -15.19 -14.62
C ASN A 140 -5.19 -16.58 -14.50
N LYS A 141 -6.51 -16.66 -14.28
CA LYS A 141 -7.24 -17.94 -14.28
C LYS A 141 -7.34 -18.52 -15.68
N THR A 142 -7.55 -17.69 -16.69
CA THR A 142 -7.60 -18.16 -18.08
C THR A 142 -6.22 -18.65 -18.53
N ASP A 143 -5.15 -17.93 -18.22
CA ASP A 143 -3.79 -18.32 -18.60
C ASP A 143 -3.33 -19.62 -17.92
N SER A 144 -3.64 -19.80 -16.64
CA SER A 144 -3.36 -21.07 -15.93
C SER A 144 -4.16 -22.25 -16.51
N SER A 145 -5.40 -22.02 -16.95
CA SER A 145 -6.21 -23.06 -17.62
C SER A 145 -5.68 -23.44 -19.01
N ILE A 146 -5.06 -22.49 -19.72
CA ILE A 146 -4.44 -22.71 -21.04
C ILE A 146 -3.08 -23.39 -20.89
N ALA A 147 -2.29 -23.01 -19.88
CA ALA A 147 -1.00 -23.63 -19.58
C ALA A 147 -1.15 -25.12 -19.18
N SER A 148 -2.18 -25.45 -18.40
CA SER A 148 -2.52 -26.84 -18.03
C SER A 148 -2.94 -27.72 -19.22
N LYS A 149 -3.40 -27.10 -20.32
CA LYS A 149 -3.82 -27.79 -21.56
C LYS A 149 -2.71 -27.95 -22.60
N ARG A 150 -1.51 -27.38 -22.39
CA ARG A 150 -0.40 -27.60 -23.32
C ARG A 150 0.11 -29.04 -23.18
N PRO A 151 0.24 -29.81 -24.27
CA PRO A 151 0.78 -31.16 -24.19
C PRO A 151 2.21 -31.09 -23.65
N ALA A 152 2.53 -31.96 -22.69
CA ALA A 152 3.89 -32.08 -22.16
C ALA A 152 4.83 -32.47 -23.30
N ASP A 153 5.76 -31.58 -23.66
CA ASP A 153 6.82 -31.92 -24.60
C ASP A 153 7.62 -33.09 -24.02
N LYS A 154 7.56 -34.23 -24.72
CA LYS A 154 8.33 -35.43 -24.36
C LYS A 154 9.81 -35.07 -24.49
N MET A 155 10.48 -34.84 -23.36
CA MET A 155 11.93 -34.78 -23.28
C MET A 155 12.49 -36.10 -23.82
N THR A 156 12.98 -36.09 -25.07
CA THR A 156 13.60 -37.24 -25.69
C THR A 156 14.92 -37.51 -24.97
N SER A 157 15.01 -38.67 -24.33
CA SER A 157 16.21 -39.15 -23.67
C SER A 157 17.33 -39.28 -24.70
N ARG A 158 18.32 -38.38 -24.65
CA ARG A 158 19.55 -38.52 -25.44
C ARG A 158 20.32 -39.72 -24.89
N THR A 159 20.26 -40.84 -25.62
CA THR A 159 20.96 -42.08 -25.32
C THR A 159 22.46 -41.81 -25.13
N LYS A 160 23.02 -42.16 -23.97
CA LYS A 160 24.47 -42.16 -23.75
C LYS A 160 25.08 -43.28 -24.59
N THR A 161 25.72 -42.94 -25.71
CA THR A 161 26.54 -43.89 -26.46
C THR A 161 27.85 -44.13 -25.70
N LYS A 162 28.04 -45.37 -25.26
CA LYS A 162 29.25 -45.91 -24.66
C LYS A 162 29.99 -46.70 -25.74
N LYS A 163 31.10 -46.20 -26.27
CA LYS A 163 32.33 -46.95 -26.60
C LYS A 163 33.39 -46.01 -27.13
#